data_AF-A0A257M6E9-F1
#
_entry.id   AF-A0A257M6E9-F1
#
_cell.length_a   1.000
_cell.length_b   1.000
_cell.length_c   1.000
_cell.angle_alpha   90.00
_cell.angle_beta   90.00
_cell.angle_gamma   90.00
#
_symmetry.space_group_name_H-M   'P 1'
#
loop_
_entity.id
_entity.type
_entity.pdbx_description
1 polymer ?
#
loop_
_entity_poly.entity_id
_entity_poly.type
_entity_poly.pdbx_seq_one_letter_code
_entity_poly.pdbx_strand_id
1 'polypeptide(L)'
;MEIPYVVTPRKDTGLINSKIAIWLFLASEVMLFGGFFSAYVFLRVDADYPWPERALPVIPGLVNTFVLIASSVTVVFAWASLKLRKWRHFQAYMGFTILCAMIFMVLKGIEYNVKFHHQALRMADGAIIEGHLGYELKEDADKHHPKAEDYVLDHKGHKKEENLVCIEATQVTFNTVRFHKDWVEEIIAEAKAHGSKIALAEDLMMKTEVGQKEPIAFLPKGTELSIEVLEKISEQHLEARKNNANLRTDDLREAWKKAKKDYPGKRDWEIADKVAINPDHFADKILTEMPSVAFKLDHPTKLEFFPRDVKEGEAQSRLRDETTIDGKLLESPMVFHYVDALDFRSLAMKAKDKGLDPMAEIEKSWIINHSPEIKEAWEWHKVEIAKLEEELKKNSREPTFTERYRIEWKDFVAKAEKKPRTERDGVVLAKEQIFGPDYEERAKINAFPEHVEIPREQVAFSSKFAPAWNTYYAIYFTMTGLHGLHVIGGALVLAYYLFFGKKMYLSNPEWLANRVEIGGLFWHFVDLVWIFLFPLLYLM
;
A
#
# COMPACT_ATOMS: atom_id res chain seq x y z
N MET A 1 -9.58 35.86 37.93
CA MET A 1 -10.90 35.21 37.80
C MET A 1 -10.66 33.71 37.79
N GLU A 2 -11.03 33.00 38.85
CA GLU A 2 -10.91 31.53 38.88
C GLU A 2 -12.09 30.95 38.11
N ILE A 3 -11.80 30.22 37.03
CA ILE A 3 -12.85 29.53 36.27
C ILE A 3 -13.25 28.28 37.09
N PRO A 4 -14.54 28.10 37.42
CA PRO A 4 -14.99 26.96 38.22
C PRO A 4 -14.56 25.62 37.61
N TYR A 5 -14.19 24.67 38.47
CA TYR A 5 -13.87 23.28 38.12
C TYR A 5 -12.62 23.07 37.24
N VAL A 6 -11.79 24.10 37.10
CA VAL A 6 -10.47 24.00 36.43
C VAL A 6 -9.38 23.59 37.42
N VAL A 7 -9.46 24.11 38.66
CA VAL A 7 -8.48 23.84 39.73
C VAL A 7 -9.10 23.10 40.92
N THR A 8 -10.41 23.21 41.12
CA THR A 8 -11.15 22.51 42.16
C THR A 8 -11.91 21.32 41.57
N PRO A 9 -11.90 20.15 42.21
CA PRO A 9 -12.72 19.02 41.78
C PRO A 9 -14.20 19.38 41.80
N ARG A 10 -14.97 18.83 40.86
CA ARG A 10 -16.44 18.91 40.93
C ARG A 10 -16.95 18.08 42.11
N LYS A 11 -18.05 18.52 42.71
CA LYS A 11 -18.67 17.84 43.86
C LYS A 11 -19.32 16.50 43.50
N ASP A 12 -19.78 16.34 42.26
CA ASP A 12 -20.45 15.15 41.76
C ASP A 12 -19.48 14.00 41.43
N THR A 13 -18.36 14.33 40.77
CA THR A 13 -17.43 13.36 40.21
C THR A 13 -16.09 13.30 40.94
N GLY A 14 -15.76 14.30 41.77
CA GLY A 14 -14.44 14.41 42.40
C GLY A 14 -13.30 14.67 41.40
N LEU A 15 -13.61 15.03 40.15
CA LEU A 15 -12.64 15.28 39.09
C LEU A 15 -12.72 16.73 38.60
N ILE A 16 -11.61 17.24 38.06
CA ILE A 16 -11.57 18.52 37.35
C ILE A 16 -12.04 18.35 35.90
N ASN A 17 -12.57 19.42 35.29
CA ASN A 17 -13.08 19.39 33.91
C ASN A 17 -12.06 18.83 32.91
N SER A 18 -10.80 19.21 33.04
CA SER A 18 -9.74 18.74 32.14
C SER A 18 -9.44 17.25 32.28
N LYS A 19 -9.63 16.65 33.47
CA LYS A 19 -9.52 15.20 33.68
C LYS A 19 -10.67 14.46 33.02
N ILE A 20 -11.89 14.97 33.12
CA ILE A 20 -13.05 14.38 32.44
C ILE A 20 -12.86 14.46 30.92
N ALA A 21 -12.44 15.63 30.41
CA ALA A 21 -12.21 15.83 28.99
C ALA A 21 -11.14 14.88 28.43
N ILE A 22 -10.00 14.70 29.14
CA ILE A 22 -8.97 13.78 28.66
C ILE A 22 -9.46 12.33 28.70
N TRP A 23 -10.19 11.90 29.73
CA TRP A 23 -10.75 10.54 29.76
C TRP A 23 -11.73 10.27 28.62
N LEU A 24 -12.59 11.24 28.28
CA LEU A 24 -13.50 11.13 27.14
C LEU A 24 -12.74 11.06 25.81
N PHE A 25 -11.70 11.89 25.65
CA PHE A 25 -10.83 11.85 24.48
C PHE A 25 -10.10 10.50 24.36
N LEU A 26 -9.53 9.99 25.46
CA LEU A 26 -8.88 8.68 25.49
C LEU A 26 -9.85 7.55 25.15
N ALA A 27 -11.09 7.62 25.62
CA ALA A 27 -12.12 6.66 25.25
C ALA A 27 -12.44 6.68 23.75
N SER A 28 -12.49 7.86 23.10
CA SER A 28 -12.67 7.92 21.65
C SER A 28 -11.48 7.37 20.87
N GLU A 29 -10.25 7.59 21.35
CA GLU A 29 -9.05 7.02 20.72
C GLU A 29 -8.97 5.50 20.87
N VAL A 30 -9.37 4.95 22.02
CA VAL A 30 -9.52 3.49 22.19
C VAL A 30 -10.47 2.91 21.14
N MET A 31 -11.59 3.59 20.87
CA MET A 31 -12.54 3.15 19.84
C MET A 31 -11.95 3.26 18.43
N LEU A 32 -11.22 4.33 18.13
CA LEU A 32 -10.54 4.53 16.84
C LEU A 32 -9.51 3.42 16.57
N PHE A 33 -8.55 3.23 17.49
CA PHE A 33 -7.53 2.18 17.35
C PHE A 33 -8.14 0.77 17.45
N GLY A 34 -9.18 0.58 18.27
CA GLY A 34 -9.93 -0.68 18.33
C GLY A 34 -10.55 -1.07 17.00
N GLY A 35 -11.07 -0.10 16.24
CA GLY A 35 -11.56 -0.32 14.87
C GLY A 35 -10.44 -0.76 13.92
N PHE A 36 -9.29 -0.07 13.94
CA PHE A 36 -8.13 -0.45 13.13
C PHE A 36 -7.55 -1.82 13.50
N PHE A 37 -7.43 -2.13 14.80
CA PHE A 37 -6.95 -3.43 15.27
C PHE A 37 -7.88 -4.55 14.81
N SER A 38 -9.19 -4.35 14.93
CA SER A 38 -10.18 -5.32 14.45
C SER A 38 -10.06 -5.52 12.95
N ALA A 39 -9.96 -4.45 12.16
CA ALA A 39 -9.79 -4.53 10.71
C ALA A 39 -8.52 -5.31 10.32
N TYR A 40 -7.39 -5.07 10.99
CA TYR A 40 -6.16 -5.83 10.76
C TYR A 40 -6.36 -7.32 11.06
N VAL A 41 -6.96 -7.66 12.21
CA VAL A 41 -7.21 -9.08 12.57
C VAL A 41 -8.10 -9.76 11.53
N PHE A 42 -9.17 -9.12 11.07
CA PHE A 42 -10.03 -9.67 10.02
C PHE A 42 -9.25 -9.95 8.74
N LEU A 43 -8.46 -8.97 8.28
CA LEU A 43 -7.64 -9.15 7.08
C LEU A 43 -6.57 -10.22 7.25
N ARG A 44 -5.99 -10.35 8.45
CA ARG A 44 -4.98 -11.35 8.76
C ARG A 44 -5.53 -12.78 8.79
N VAL A 45 -6.77 -12.95 9.29
CA VAL A 45 -7.42 -14.27 9.43
C VAL A 45 -7.79 -14.85 8.06
N ASP A 46 -8.29 -14.03 7.14
CA ASP A 46 -8.72 -14.46 5.81
C ASP A 46 -7.62 -14.32 4.73
N ALA A 47 -6.42 -13.86 5.11
CA ALA A 47 -5.31 -13.73 4.17
C ALA A 47 -4.68 -15.08 3.84
N ASP A 48 -4.78 -15.49 2.58
CA ASP A 48 -3.95 -16.56 2.03
C ASP A 48 -2.46 -16.17 2.10
N TYR A 49 -1.60 -17.17 2.33
CA TYR A 49 -0.16 -16.96 2.25
C TYR A 49 0.24 -16.50 0.82
N PRO A 50 1.06 -15.45 0.66
CA PRO A 50 1.82 -14.74 1.69
C PRO A 50 1.13 -13.46 2.18
N TRP A 51 0.69 -13.48 3.44
CA TRP A 51 0.74 -12.27 4.25
C TRP A 51 2.21 -12.00 4.58
N PRO A 52 2.71 -10.76 4.59
CA PRO A 52 4.11 -10.45 4.86
C PRO A 52 4.49 -10.76 6.32
N GLU A 53 4.63 -12.05 6.64
CA GLU A 53 5.06 -12.55 7.93
C GLU A 53 6.55 -12.23 8.12
N ARG A 54 6.87 -11.51 9.20
CA ARG A 54 8.23 -11.09 9.57
C ARG A 54 8.95 -10.21 8.55
N ALA A 55 8.20 -9.52 7.68
CA ALA A 55 8.77 -8.48 6.83
C ALA A 55 9.30 -7.29 7.67
N LEU A 56 8.79 -7.10 8.88
CA LEU A 56 9.23 -6.04 9.79
C LEU A 56 10.33 -6.52 10.75
N PRO A 57 11.39 -5.73 10.97
CA PRO A 57 12.46 -6.10 11.88
C PRO A 57 11.95 -6.04 13.34
N VAL A 58 11.97 -7.18 14.03
CA VAL A 58 11.42 -7.29 15.40
C VAL A 58 12.25 -6.52 16.42
N ILE A 59 13.59 -6.53 16.29
CA ILE A 59 14.48 -5.91 17.28
C ILE A 59 14.30 -4.40 17.38
N PRO A 60 14.24 -3.62 16.28
CA PRO A 60 13.95 -2.18 16.35
C PRO A 60 12.57 -1.88 16.94
N GLY A 61 11.57 -2.68 16.58
CA GLY A 61 10.24 -2.61 17.18
C GLY A 61 10.29 -2.81 18.70
N LEU A 62 11.05 -3.81 19.17
CA LEU A 62 11.22 -4.12 20.58
C LEU A 62 11.99 -3.03 21.33
N VAL A 63 13.08 -2.51 20.76
CA VAL A 63 13.83 -1.38 21.34
C VAL A 63 12.92 -0.17 21.49
N ASN A 64 12.14 0.16 20.46
CA ASN A 64 11.15 1.24 20.52
C ASN A 64 10.11 1.03 21.63
N THR A 65 9.65 -0.21 21.82
CA THR A 65 8.74 -0.55 22.93
C THR A 65 9.36 -0.25 24.29
N PHE A 66 10.62 -0.64 24.52
CA PHE A 66 11.30 -0.32 25.78
C PHE A 66 11.56 1.19 25.95
N VAL A 67 11.91 1.90 24.88
CA VAL A 67 12.10 3.36 24.89
C VAL A 67 10.82 4.07 25.32
N LEU A 68 9.67 3.68 24.76
CA LEU A 68 8.37 4.25 25.11
C LEU A 68 7.98 3.94 26.57
N ILE A 69 8.05 2.67 26.98
CA ILE A 69 7.74 2.27 28.37
C ILE A 69 8.62 3.03 29.38
N ALA A 70 9.92 3.15 29.12
CA ALA A 70 10.83 3.93 29.94
C ALA A 70 10.43 5.41 29.99
N SER A 71 10.02 5.98 28.85
CA SER A 71 9.55 7.36 28.76
C SER A 71 8.32 7.60 29.64
N SER A 72 7.33 6.69 29.66
CA SER A 72 6.17 6.77 30.57
C SER A 72 6.57 6.84 32.03
N VAL A 73 7.46 5.96 32.48
CA VAL A 73 7.93 5.96 33.86
C VAL A 73 8.56 7.31 34.23
N THR A 74 9.32 7.91 33.31
CA THR A 74 9.90 9.23 33.54
C THR A 74 8.88 10.36 33.61
N VAL A 75 7.75 10.29 32.90
CA VAL A 75 6.66 11.27 33.04
C VAL A 75 6.05 11.24 34.44
N VAL A 76 5.86 10.05 35.01
CA VAL A 76 5.39 9.89 36.40
C VAL A 76 6.40 10.51 37.37
N PHE A 77 7.69 10.27 37.19
CA PHE A 77 8.72 10.89 38.02
C PHE A 77 8.84 12.40 37.83
N ALA A 78 8.59 12.91 36.63
CA ALA A 78 8.52 14.35 36.37
C ALA A 78 7.36 14.99 37.14
N TRP A 79 6.18 14.38 37.09
CA TRP A 79 5.02 14.80 37.88
C TRP A 79 5.29 14.73 39.40
N ALA A 80 5.83 13.62 39.89
CA ALA A 80 6.17 13.46 41.30
C ALA A 80 7.20 14.50 41.76
N SER A 81 8.18 14.82 40.91
CA SER A 81 9.17 15.87 41.17
C SER A 81 8.53 17.25 41.31
N LEU A 82 7.48 17.56 40.54
CA LEU A 82 6.71 18.80 40.71
C LEU A 82 5.98 18.84 42.05
N LYS A 83 5.35 17.72 42.46
CA LYS A 83 4.69 17.61 43.78
C LYS A 83 5.68 17.75 44.94
N LEU A 84 6.90 17.24 44.78
CA LEU A 84 8.01 17.38 45.74
C LEU A 84 8.76 18.72 45.63
N ARG A 85 8.31 19.64 44.77
CA ARG A 85 8.92 20.96 44.54
C ARG A 85 10.38 20.91 44.06
N LYS A 86 10.75 19.84 43.34
CA LYS A 86 12.09 19.61 42.78
C LYS A 86 12.12 19.95 41.28
N TRP A 87 12.16 21.25 40.96
CA TRP A 87 12.15 21.74 39.57
C TRP A 87 13.24 21.13 38.66
N ARG A 88 14.49 21.03 39.14
CA ARG A 88 15.60 20.46 38.34
C ARG A 88 15.35 18.99 37.97
N HIS A 89 14.73 18.22 38.86
CA HIS A 89 14.42 16.82 38.61
C HIS A 89 13.27 16.71 37.59
N PHE A 90 12.26 17.56 37.69
CA PHE A 90 11.22 17.69 36.66
C PHE A 90 11.84 17.95 35.28
N GLN A 91 12.77 18.91 35.17
CA GLN A 91 13.42 19.22 33.89
C GLN A 91 14.21 18.03 33.33
N ALA A 92 14.95 17.31 34.19
CA ALA A 92 15.73 16.16 33.78
C ALA A 92 14.83 15.02 33.28
N TYR A 93 13.80 14.65 34.04
CA TYR A 93 12.87 13.58 33.66
C TYR A 93 12.07 13.95 32.41
N MET A 94 11.53 15.16 32.33
CA MET A 94 10.77 15.62 31.17
C MET A 94 11.65 15.73 29.91
N GLY A 95 12.89 16.20 30.06
CA GLY A 95 13.86 16.24 28.97
C GLY A 95 14.21 14.85 28.45
N PHE A 96 14.35 13.87 29.36
CA PHE A 96 14.55 12.47 28.99
C PHE A 96 13.35 11.90 28.23
N THR A 97 12.12 12.17 28.66
CA THR A 97 10.91 11.75 27.93
C THR A 97 10.90 12.27 26.49
N ILE A 98 11.22 13.56 26.30
CA ILE A 98 11.26 14.18 24.96
C ILE A 98 12.38 13.55 24.11
N LEU A 99 13.53 13.22 24.71
CA LEU A 99 14.61 12.51 24.03
C LEU A 99 14.16 11.12 23.56
N CYS A 100 13.48 10.35 24.41
CA CYS A 100 12.90 9.06 24.04
C CYS A 100 11.92 9.19 22.86
N ALA A 101 11.06 10.21 22.87
CA ALA A 101 10.14 10.49 21.77
C ALA A 101 10.88 10.75 20.45
N MET A 102 11.95 11.55 20.49
CA MET A 102 12.77 11.82 19.31
C MET A 102 13.46 10.56 18.80
N ILE A 103 14.04 9.74 19.68
CA ILE A 103 14.66 8.46 19.31
C ILE A 103 13.64 7.54 18.63
N PHE A 104 12.45 7.41 19.22
CA PHE A 104 11.36 6.62 18.64
C PHE A 104 11.01 7.10 17.22
N MET A 105 10.82 8.41 17.03
CA MET A 105 10.47 8.97 15.73
C MET A 105 11.60 8.81 14.70
N VAL A 106 12.87 8.94 15.10
CA VAL A 106 14.02 8.72 14.21
C VAL A 106 14.10 7.26 13.77
N LEU A 107 14.02 6.31 14.72
CA LEU A 107 14.05 4.88 14.39
C LEU A 107 12.89 4.49 13.46
N LYS A 108 11.71 5.06 13.67
CA LYS A 108 10.56 4.86 12.76
C LYS A 108 10.70 5.53 11.41
N GLY A 109 11.26 6.72 11.36
CA GLY A 109 11.56 7.38 10.09
C GLY A 109 12.53 6.57 9.23
N ILE A 110 13.57 6.01 9.84
CA ILE A 110 14.53 5.12 9.18
C ILE A 110 13.85 3.84 8.68
N GLU A 111 13.08 3.18 9.55
CA GLU A 111 12.35 1.96 9.18
C GLU A 111 11.40 2.21 8.00
N TYR A 112 10.69 3.34 7.98
CA TYR A 112 9.83 3.73 6.86
C TYR A 112 10.61 3.95 5.58
N ASN A 113 11.71 4.69 5.65
CA ASN A 113 12.52 5.01 4.47
C ASN A 113 13.04 3.72 3.80
N VAL A 114 13.58 2.78 4.58
CA VAL A 114 14.01 1.48 4.07
C VAL A 114 12.87 0.79 3.33
N LYS A 115 11.65 0.77 3.89
CA LYS A 115 10.50 0.10 3.26
C LYS A 115 10.07 0.72 1.94
N PHE A 116 10.13 2.03 1.76
CA PHE A 116 9.71 2.65 0.50
C PHE A 116 10.54 2.24 -0.73
N HIS A 117 11.75 1.70 -0.52
CA HIS A 117 12.63 1.24 -1.60
C HIS A 117 12.51 -0.26 -1.90
N HIS A 118 11.69 -1.00 -1.15
CA HIS A 118 11.52 -2.44 -1.31
C HIS A 118 10.29 -2.81 -2.14
N GLN A 119 10.41 -3.92 -2.84
CA GLN A 119 9.35 -4.58 -3.58
C GLN A 119 9.40 -6.09 -3.34
N ALA A 120 8.25 -6.73 -3.52
CA ALA A 120 8.14 -8.17 -3.51
C ALA A 120 7.29 -8.66 -4.68
N LEU A 121 7.63 -9.85 -5.15
CA LEU A 121 6.91 -10.58 -6.15
C LEU A 121 6.57 -11.96 -5.62
N ARG A 122 5.33 -12.40 -5.84
CA ARG A 122 4.93 -13.80 -5.79
C ARG A 122 4.87 -14.34 -7.21
N MET A 123 5.62 -15.40 -7.46
CA MET A 123 5.66 -16.11 -8.73
C MET A 123 4.45 -17.03 -8.90
N ALA A 124 4.21 -17.46 -10.15
CA ALA A 124 3.14 -18.40 -10.52
C ALA A 124 3.24 -19.76 -9.81
N ASP A 125 4.46 -20.24 -9.58
CA ASP A 125 4.73 -21.47 -8.82
C ASP A 125 4.59 -21.29 -7.29
N GLY A 126 4.48 -20.05 -6.81
CA GLY A 126 4.32 -19.69 -5.41
C GLY A 126 5.62 -19.28 -4.71
N ALA A 127 6.79 -19.32 -5.38
CA ALA A 127 8.00 -18.73 -4.83
C ALA A 127 7.83 -17.21 -4.64
N ILE A 128 8.48 -16.65 -3.63
CA ILE A 128 8.44 -15.23 -3.34
C ILE A 128 9.85 -14.68 -3.35
N ILE A 129 10.00 -13.51 -3.96
CA ILE A 129 11.27 -12.81 -4.11
C ILE A 129 11.06 -11.41 -3.56
N GLU A 130 11.96 -10.99 -2.67
CA GLU A 130 12.02 -9.64 -2.13
C GLU A 130 13.34 -8.99 -2.55
N GLY A 131 13.27 -7.70 -2.87
CA GLY A 131 14.44 -6.91 -3.26
C GLY A 131 14.06 -5.44 -3.43
N HIS A 132 14.92 -4.70 -4.13
CA HIS A 132 14.85 -3.26 -4.25
C HIS A 132 14.31 -2.83 -5.61
N LEU A 133 13.68 -1.66 -5.63
CA LEU A 133 13.23 -1.00 -6.83
C LEU A 133 14.44 -0.51 -7.65
N GLY A 134 14.38 -0.73 -8.96
CA GLY A 134 15.33 -0.21 -9.94
C GLY A 134 14.81 1.01 -10.67
N TYR A 135 15.75 1.83 -11.16
CA TYR A 135 15.46 2.96 -12.02
C TYR A 135 16.31 2.86 -13.29
N GLU A 136 15.70 3.17 -14.43
CA GLU A 136 16.32 3.02 -15.74
C GLU A 136 17.54 3.92 -15.84
N LEU A 137 18.67 3.33 -16.23
CA LEU A 137 19.95 4.01 -16.44
C LEU A 137 20.21 4.18 -17.95
N LYS A 138 20.93 5.23 -18.30
CA LYS A 138 21.46 5.41 -19.66
C LYS A 138 22.42 4.28 -20.01
N GLU A 139 22.52 3.94 -21.29
CA GLU A 139 23.34 2.81 -21.76
C GLU A 139 24.83 2.91 -21.36
N ASP A 140 25.35 4.13 -21.24
CA ASP A 140 26.75 4.43 -20.90
C ASP A 140 27.00 4.61 -19.39
N ALA A 141 25.97 4.46 -18.56
CA ALA A 141 26.05 4.63 -17.12
C ALA A 141 26.84 3.51 -16.42
N ASP A 142 27.52 3.86 -15.32
CA ASP A 142 28.02 2.86 -14.38
C ASP A 142 26.83 2.28 -13.60
N LYS A 143 26.55 0.99 -13.83
CA LYS A 143 25.45 0.27 -13.18
C LYS A 143 25.67 0.07 -11.67
N HIS A 144 26.91 0.11 -11.19
CA HIS A 144 27.22 -0.16 -9.77
C HIS A 144 27.20 1.11 -8.92
N HIS A 145 27.58 2.26 -9.50
CA HIS A 145 27.58 3.55 -8.81
C HIS A 145 26.98 4.66 -9.68
N PRO A 146 25.69 4.54 -10.05
CA PRO A 146 25.03 5.48 -10.94
C PRO A 146 24.94 6.87 -10.31
N LYS A 147 25.43 7.88 -11.02
CA LYS A 147 25.28 9.29 -10.63
C LYS A 147 23.89 9.79 -10.97
N ALA A 148 23.53 10.96 -10.43
CA ALA A 148 22.20 11.53 -10.66
C ALA A 148 21.91 11.76 -12.16
N GLU A 149 22.93 12.14 -12.93
CA GLU A 149 22.88 12.36 -14.37
C GLU A 149 22.73 11.08 -15.21
N ASP A 150 22.98 9.91 -14.63
CA ASP A 150 22.95 8.62 -15.31
C ASP A 150 21.53 8.04 -15.43
N TYR A 151 20.59 8.53 -14.62
CA TYR A 151 19.20 8.07 -14.64
C TYR A 151 18.43 8.66 -15.83
N VAL A 152 17.64 7.80 -16.47
CA VAL A 152 16.62 8.22 -17.44
C VAL A 152 15.47 8.86 -16.67
N LEU A 153 15.01 10.01 -17.15
CA LEU A 153 13.88 10.73 -16.56
C LEU A 153 12.60 10.44 -17.35
N ASP A 154 11.48 10.34 -16.64
CA ASP A 154 10.15 10.28 -17.23
C ASP A 154 9.73 11.66 -17.82
N HIS A 155 8.55 11.72 -18.45
CA HIS A 155 8.00 12.95 -19.02
C HIS A 155 7.70 14.03 -17.97
N LYS A 156 7.71 13.69 -16.68
CA LYS A 156 7.54 14.60 -15.54
C LYS A 156 8.88 15.06 -14.95
N GLY A 157 10.01 14.54 -15.43
CA GLY A 157 11.35 14.85 -14.93
C GLY A 157 11.74 14.08 -13.66
N HIS A 158 11.01 13.01 -13.31
CA HIS A 158 11.39 12.10 -12.22
C HIS A 158 12.20 10.92 -12.74
N LYS A 159 12.96 10.25 -11.85
CA LYS A 159 13.66 9.02 -12.20
C LYS A 159 12.66 7.98 -12.69
N LYS A 160 12.90 7.45 -13.88
CA LYS A 160 12.03 6.47 -14.49
C LYS A 160 12.23 5.10 -13.85
N GLU A 161 11.15 4.52 -13.34
CA GLU A 161 11.18 3.19 -12.74
C GLU A 161 11.25 2.10 -13.81
N GLU A 162 12.02 1.04 -13.59
CA GLU A 162 12.20 -0.04 -14.57
C GLU A 162 10.95 -0.94 -14.70
N ASN A 163 10.20 -1.12 -13.61
CA ASN A 163 9.11 -2.09 -13.52
C ASN A 163 7.77 -1.57 -14.06
N LEU A 164 7.80 -0.94 -15.23
CA LEU A 164 6.62 -0.46 -15.96
C LEU A 164 6.17 -1.48 -17.02
N VAL A 165 4.87 -1.56 -17.26
CA VAL A 165 4.26 -2.29 -18.36
C VAL A 165 4.31 -1.40 -19.59
N CYS A 166 5.00 -1.85 -20.62
CA CYS A 166 5.16 -1.09 -21.86
C CYS A 166 4.24 -1.64 -22.94
N ILE A 167 3.41 -0.78 -23.54
CA ILE A 167 2.49 -1.13 -24.62
C ILE A 167 2.76 -0.22 -25.80
N GLU A 168 3.01 -0.78 -26.98
CA GLU A 168 3.03 -0.04 -28.23
C GLU A 168 1.58 0.15 -28.70
N ALA A 169 0.96 1.24 -28.23
CA ALA A 169 -0.46 1.54 -28.38
C ALA A 169 -0.77 2.17 -29.74
N THR A 170 -1.89 1.76 -30.33
CA THR A 170 -2.42 2.26 -31.61
C THR A 170 -3.78 2.91 -31.45
N GLN A 171 -4.55 2.47 -30.45
CA GLN A 171 -5.86 3.00 -30.13
C GLN A 171 -6.12 2.87 -28.63
N VAL A 172 -6.82 3.86 -28.06
CA VAL A 172 -7.29 3.84 -26.68
C VAL A 172 -8.80 4.01 -26.69
N THR A 173 -9.52 3.12 -26.01
CA THR A 173 -10.97 3.16 -25.90
C THR A 173 -11.37 3.40 -24.45
N PHE A 174 -12.02 4.54 -24.20
CA PHE A 174 -12.44 4.95 -22.87
C PHE A 174 -13.86 4.51 -22.57
N ASN A 175 -14.11 4.11 -21.32
CA ASN A 175 -15.45 3.98 -20.78
C ASN A 175 -16.02 5.38 -20.51
N THR A 176 -17.18 5.71 -21.08
CA THR A 176 -17.74 7.07 -20.97
C THR A 176 -18.32 7.39 -19.59
N VAL A 177 -18.47 6.40 -18.70
CA VAL A 177 -19.07 6.58 -17.37
C VAL A 177 -18.03 6.54 -16.25
N ARG A 178 -16.95 5.75 -16.41
CA ARG A 178 -16.05 5.39 -15.31
C ARG A 178 -14.59 5.81 -15.49
N PHE A 179 -14.25 6.53 -16.55
CA PHE A 179 -12.85 6.88 -16.83
C PHE A 179 -12.17 7.63 -15.68
N HIS A 180 -10.92 7.29 -15.41
CA HIS A 180 -10.09 7.92 -14.38
C HIS A 180 -9.29 9.08 -14.97
N LYS A 181 -9.50 10.30 -14.47
CA LYS A 181 -8.89 11.53 -15.04
C LYS A 181 -7.37 11.46 -15.10
N ASP A 182 -6.71 11.01 -14.04
CA ASP A 182 -5.25 10.95 -13.99
C ASP A 182 -4.66 10.02 -15.06
N TRP A 183 -5.37 8.95 -15.46
CA TRP A 183 -4.91 8.08 -16.56
C TRP A 183 -5.10 8.73 -17.92
N VAL A 184 -6.18 9.49 -18.10
CA VAL A 184 -6.38 10.27 -19.33
C VAL A 184 -5.25 11.30 -19.49
N GLU A 185 -4.93 12.03 -18.42
CA GLU A 185 -3.83 13.00 -18.42
C GLU A 185 -2.48 12.34 -18.69
N GLU A 186 -2.22 11.18 -18.08
CA GLU A 186 -0.97 10.46 -18.29
C GLU A 186 -0.81 9.96 -19.72
N ILE A 187 -1.86 9.35 -20.28
CA ILE A 187 -1.88 8.89 -21.68
C ILE A 187 -1.64 10.05 -22.64
N ILE A 188 -2.27 11.21 -22.42
CA ILE A 188 -2.07 12.41 -23.24
C ILE A 188 -0.62 12.92 -23.11
N ALA A 189 -0.08 12.94 -21.88
CA ALA A 189 1.26 13.45 -21.61
C ALA A 189 2.35 12.56 -22.23
N GLU A 190 2.22 11.24 -22.10
CA GLU A 190 3.13 10.27 -22.71
C GLU A 190 3.07 10.32 -24.24
N ALA A 191 1.85 10.34 -24.82
CA ALA A 191 1.70 10.46 -26.26
C ALA A 191 2.36 11.74 -26.79
N LYS A 192 2.17 12.87 -26.10
CA LYS A 192 2.83 14.14 -26.45
C LYS A 192 4.35 14.07 -26.32
N ALA A 193 4.88 13.42 -25.28
CA ALA A 193 6.32 13.23 -25.09
C ALA A 193 6.94 12.41 -26.23
N HIS A 194 6.19 11.45 -26.77
CA HIS A 194 6.57 10.66 -27.94
C HIS A 194 6.23 11.33 -29.29
N GLY A 195 5.71 12.56 -29.29
CA GLY A 195 5.37 13.29 -30.52
C GLY A 195 4.11 12.80 -31.24
N SER A 196 3.26 12.03 -30.55
CA SER A 196 2.01 11.48 -31.05
C SER A 196 0.81 12.29 -30.56
N LYS A 197 -0.25 12.37 -31.37
CA LYS A 197 -1.54 12.91 -30.97
C LYS A 197 -2.58 11.81 -30.89
N ILE A 198 -3.56 12.02 -30.02
CA ILE A 198 -4.68 11.10 -29.80
C ILE A 198 -5.95 11.81 -30.22
N ALA A 199 -6.65 11.29 -31.22
CA ALA A 199 -7.83 11.94 -31.80
C ALA A 199 -8.89 10.95 -32.28
N LEU A 200 -10.12 11.44 -32.47
CA LEU A 200 -11.20 10.65 -33.05
C LEU A 200 -10.87 10.26 -34.51
N ALA A 201 -10.98 8.97 -34.82
CA ALA A 201 -10.72 8.44 -36.16
C ALA A 201 -11.81 8.79 -37.18
N GLU A 202 -13.04 8.95 -36.70
CA GLU A 202 -14.27 9.17 -37.47
C GLU A 202 -15.17 10.16 -36.72
N ASP A 203 -16.18 10.72 -37.41
CA ASP A 203 -17.18 11.58 -36.78
C ASP A 203 -17.98 10.78 -35.75
N LEU A 204 -18.12 11.32 -34.54
CA LEU A 204 -18.92 10.70 -33.50
C LEU A 204 -20.39 11.06 -33.74
N MET A 205 -21.13 10.15 -34.37
CA MET A 205 -22.52 10.36 -34.74
C MET A 205 -23.47 10.00 -33.58
N MET A 206 -24.32 10.95 -33.14
CA MET A 206 -25.26 10.74 -32.02
C MET A 206 -26.61 11.39 -32.27
N LYS A 207 -27.69 10.74 -31.80
CA LYS A 207 -28.99 11.38 -31.56
C LYS A 207 -28.97 12.02 -30.18
N THR A 208 -28.97 13.35 -30.14
CA THR A 208 -28.85 14.13 -28.90
C THR A 208 -30.18 14.64 -28.38
N GLU A 209 -31.17 14.79 -29.26
CA GLU A 209 -32.48 15.36 -28.95
C GLU A 209 -33.62 14.45 -29.42
N VAL A 210 -34.72 14.49 -28.68
CA VAL A 210 -35.94 13.71 -28.98
C VAL A 210 -36.57 14.22 -30.28
N GLY A 211 -36.91 13.30 -31.20
CA GLY A 211 -37.47 13.64 -32.51
C GLY A 211 -36.44 13.78 -33.64
N GLN A 212 -35.14 13.64 -33.33
CA GLN A 212 -34.10 13.52 -34.36
C GLN A 212 -34.24 12.19 -35.13
N LYS A 213 -34.53 12.28 -36.43
CA LYS A 213 -34.67 11.11 -37.30
C LYS A 213 -33.34 10.40 -37.52
N GLU A 214 -32.29 11.16 -37.81
CA GLU A 214 -30.93 10.67 -38.07
C GLU A 214 -29.93 11.20 -37.05
N PRO A 215 -28.88 10.44 -36.70
CA PRO A 215 -27.78 10.94 -35.88
C PRO A 215 -27.06 12.14 -36.53
N ILE A 216 -26.60 13.08 -35.71
CA ILE A 216 -25.77 14.21 -36.13
C ILE A 216 -24.31 14.00 -35.71
N ALA A 217 -23.38 14.67 -36.40
CA ALA A 217 -21.97 14.70 -35.98
C ALA A 217 -21.83 15.50 -34.68
N PHE A 218 -21.82 14.80 -33.55
CA PHE A 218 -21.71 15.40 -32.21
C PHE A 218 -20.30 15.94 -31.95
N LEU A 219 -19.30 15.21 -32.41
CA LEU A 219 -17.90 15.62 -32.44
C LEU A 219 -17.30 15.24 -33.81
N PRO A 220 -16.57 16.14 -34.47
CA PRO A 220 -15.95 15.84 -35.75
C PRO A 220 -14.74 14.92 -35.60
N LYS A 221 -14.43 14.19 -36.66
CA LYS A 221 -13.17 13.48 -36.85
C LYS A 221 -11.99 14.43 -36.59
N GLY A 222 -10.96 13.92 -35.92
CA GLY A 222 -9.78 14.69 -35.57
C GLY A 222 -9.92 15.54 -34.30
N THR A 223 -11.07 15.47 -33.60
CA THR A 223 -11.17 16.05 -32.24
C THR A 223 -10.13 15.37 -31.34
N GLU A 224 -9.21 16.17 -30.80
CA GLU A 224 -8.15 15.69 -29.90
C GLU A 224 -8.76 15.22 -28.57
N LEU A 225 -8.16 14.19 -27.97
CA LEU A 225 -8.55 13.68 -26.67
C LEU A 225 -8.30 14.74 -25.59
N SER A 226 -9.33 15.04 -24.80
CA SER A 226 -9.22 15.83 -23.58
C SER A 226 -10.23 15.34 -22.54
N ILE A 227 -10.04 15.73 -21.28
CA ILE A 227 -11.01 15.41 -20.21
C ILE A 227 -12.36 16.04 -20.53
N GLU A 228 -12.38 17.29 -21.00
CA GLU A 228 -13.62 18.00 -21.33
C GLU A 228 -14.39 17.31 -22.47
N VAL A 229 -13.68 16.74 -23.44
CA VAL A 229 -14.30 15.95 -24.52
C VAL A 229 -14.94 14.69 -23.96
N LEU A 230 -14.26 13.95 -23.09
CA LEU A 230 -14.82 12.75 -22.46
C LEU A 230 -15.99 13.08 -21.53
N GLU A 231 -15.92 14.15 -20.75
CA GLU A 231 -17.01 14.63 -19.90
C GLU A 231 -18.25 15.01 -20.73
N LYS A 232 -18.05 15.74 -21.84
CA LYS A 232 -19.14 16.09 -22.75
C LYS A 232 -19.83 14.84 -23.34
N ILE A 233 -19.06 13.81 -23.70
CA ILE A 233 -19.62 12.54 -24.18
C ILE A 233 -20.35 11.81 -23.04
N SER A 234 -19.78 11.83 -21.83
CA SER A 234 -20.35 11.23 -20.62
C SER A 234 -21.72 11.81 -20.29
N GLU A 235 -21.83 13.14 -20.24
CA GLU A 235 -23.08 13.85 -19.98
C GLU A 235 -24.16 13.47 -21.00
N GLN A 236 -23.81 13.47 -22.29
CA GLN A 236 -24.73 13.10 -23.35
C GLN A 236 -25.16 11.63 -23.25
N HIS A 237 -24.24 10.71 -22.91
CA HIS A 237 -24.56 9.31 -22.69
C HIS A 237 -25.51 9.11 -21.49
N LEU A 238 -25.28 9.83 -20.39
CA LEU A 238 -26.10 9.74 -19.19
C LEU A 238 -27.52 10.28 -19.42
N GLU A 239 -27.66 11.40 -20.14
CA GLU A 239 -28.97 11.93 -20.49
C GLU A 239 -29.71 11.00 -21.47
N ALA A 240 -28.99 10.40 -22.43
CA ALA A 240 -29.55 9.39 -23.32
C ALA A 240 -30.06 8.16 -22.54
N ARG A 241 -29.25 7.61 -21.62
CA ARG A 241 -29.66 6.51 -20.76
C ARG A 241 -30.87 6.84 -19.91
N LYS A 242 -30.92 8.04 -19.32
CA LYS A 242 -32.04 8.50 -18.50
C LYS A 242 -33.32 8.61 -19.33
N ASN A 243 -33.26 9.23 -20.51
CA ASN A 243 -34.39 9.33 -21.43
C ASN A 243 -34.89 7.94 -21.85
N ASN A 244 -34.00 7.08 -22.33
CA ASN A 244 -34.34 5.74 -22.81
C ASN A 244 -34.89 4.85 -21.70
N ALA A 245 -34.34 4.95 -20.48
CA ALA A 245 -34.83 4.23 -19.30
C ALA A 245 -36.24 4.69 -18.89
N ASN A 246 -36.52 6.00 -18.95
CA ASN A 246 -37.85 6.54 -18.67
C ASN A 246 -38.87 6.04 -19.70
N LEU A 247 -38.55 6.11 -20.99
CA LEU A 247 -39.41 5.62 -22.07
C LEU A 247 -39.73 4.12 -21.89
N ARG A 248 -38.71 3.31 -21.60
CA ARG A 248 -38.87 1.88 -21.33
C ARG A 248 -39.77 1.62 -20.11
N THR A 249 -39.61 2.41 -19.05
CA THR A 249 -40.38 2.26 -17.80
C THR A 249 -41.84 2.64 -18.01
N ASP A 250 -42.11 3.72 -18.75
CA ASP A 250 -43.47 4.17 -19.03
C ASP A 250 -44.21 3.20 -19.95
N ASP A 251 -43.56 2.70 -21.01
CA ASP A 251 -44.19 1.71 -21.90
C ASP A 251 -44.41 0.37 -21.18
N LEU A 252 -43.45 -0.07 -20.35
CA LEU A 252 -43.62 -1.25 -19.50
C LEU A 252 -44.80 -1.09 -18.54
N ARG A 253 -44.98 0.12 -17.96
CA ARG A 253 -46.12 0.41 -17.07
C ARG A 253 -47.45 0.32 -17.81
N GLU A 254 -47.54 0.83 -19.04
CA GLU A 254 -48.74 0.72 -19.87
C GLU A 254 -49.00 -0.73 -20.33
N ALA A 255 -47.94 -1.47 -20.70
CA ALA A 255 -48.04 -2.88 -21.04
C ALA A 255 -48.57 -3.71 -19.86
N TRP A 256 -48.11 -3.43 -18.64
CA TRP A 256 -48.65 -4.05 -17.42
C TRP A 256 -50.11 -3.69 -17.16
N LYS A 257 -50.51 -2.43 -17.35
CA LYS A 257 -51.92 -2.02 -17.22
C LYS A 257 -52.81 -2.76 -18.22
N LYS A 258 -52.36 -2.89 -19.46
CA LYS A 258 -53.08 -3.63 -20.51
C LYS A 258 -53.18 -5.11 -20.17
N ALA A 259 -52.08 -5.76 -19.79
CA ALA A 259 -52.07 -7.18 -19.41
C ALA A 259 -53.01 -7.47 -18.22
N LYS A 260 -53.03 -6.61 -17.19
CA LYS A 260 -53.95 -6.75 -16.05
C LYS A 260 -55.42 -6.60 -16.44
N LYS A 261 -55.70 -5.76 -17.45
CA LYS A 261 -57.04 -5.59 -18.01
C LYS A 261 -57.47 -6.81 -18.83
N ASP A 262 -56.56 -7.38 -19.63
CA ASP A 262 -56.84 -8.51 -20.50
C ASP A 262 -56.97 -9.84 -19.72
N TYR A 263 -56.36 -9.93 -18.51
CA TYR A 263 -56.37 -11.12 -17.64
C TYR A 263 -56.81 -10.79 -16.20
N PRO A 264 -58.09 -10.45 -15.97
CA PRO A 264 -58.58 -10.11 -14.64
C PRO A 264 -58.49 -11.31 -13.67
N GLY A 265 -58.02 -11.07 -12.44
CA GLY A 265 -57.94 -12.08 -11.38
C GLY A 265 -56.70 -12.99 -11.40
N LYS A 266 -55.82 -12.85 -12.40
CA LYS A 266 -54.52 -13.54 -12.46
C LYS A 266 -53.44 -12.78 -11.67
N ARG A 267 -52.49 -13.50 -11.07
CA ARG A 267 -51.37 -12.91 -10.32
C ARG A 267 -50.28 -12.41 -11.28
N ASP A 268 -49.50 -11.42 -10.86
CA ASP A 268 -48.49 -10.77 -11.72
C ASP A 268 -47.48 -11.76 -12.33
N TRP A 269 -47.04 -12.79 -11.62
CA TRP A 269 -46.12 -13.81 -12.16
C TRP A 269 -46.77 -14.75 -13.18
N GLU A 270 -48.10 -14.88 -13.21
CA GLU A 270 -48.82 -15.70 -14.20
C GLU A 270 -49.00 -14.98 -15.54
N ILE A 271 -48.84 -13.65 -15.57
CA ILE A 271 -49.06 -12.81 -16.77
C ILE A 271 -47.79 -12.07 -17.21
N ALA A 272 -46.68 -12.22 -16.49
CA ALA A 272 -45.43 -11.53 -16.78
C ALA A 272 -44.88 -11.87 -18.18
N ASP A 273 -45.07 -13.11 -18.65
CA ASP A 273 -44.69 -13.55 -20.00
C ASP A 273 -45.55 -12.93 -21.11
N LYS A 274 -46.70 -12.31 -20.75
CA LYS A 274 -47.60 -11.60 -21.68
C LYS A 274 -47.33 -10.10 -21.72
N VAL A 275 -46.46 -9.58 -20.88
CA VAL A 275 -46.10 -8.16 -20.85
C VAL A 275 -44.95 -7.93 -21.82
N ALA A 276 -45.26 -7.28 -22.94
CA ALA A 276 -44.28 -6.92 -23.95
C ALA A 276 -44.30 -5.41 -24.20
N ILE A 277 -43.11 -4.83 -24.28
CA ILE A 277 -42.89 -3.44 -24.67
C ILE A 277 -43.00 -3.37 -26.20
N ASN A 278 -43.60 -2.30 -26.74
CA ASN A 278 -43.65 -2.08 -28.18
C ASN A 278 -42.52 -1.13 -28.63
N PRO A 279 -41.49 -1.62 -29.34
CA PRO A 279 -40.36 -0.78 -29.78
C PRO A 279 -40.78 0.43 -30.63
N ASP A 280 -41.87 0.31 -31.39
CA ASP A 280 -42.34 1.35 -32.30
C ASP A 280 -42.84 2.61 -31.58
N HIS A 281 -43.25 2.50 -30.30
CA HIS A 281 -43.79 3.62 -29.53
C HIS A 281 -42.74 4.72 -29.22
N PHE A 282 -41.47 4.36 -29.31
CA PHE A 282 -40.36 5.24 -28.91
C PHE A 282 -39.18 5.24 -29.89
N ALA A 283 -39.30 4.64 -31.08
CA ALA A 283 -38.24 4.63 -32.10
C ALA A 283 -37.66 6.03 -32.41
N ASP A 284 -38.53 7.05 -32.53
CA ASP A 284 -38.13 8.45 -32.80
C ASP A 284 -37.70 9.22 -31.53
N LYS A 285 -37.82 8.60 -30.35
CA LYS A 285 -37.54 9.22 -29.05
C LYS A 285 -36.29 8.65 -28.37
N ILE A 286 -35.73 7.57 -28.90
CA ILE A 286 -34.48 6.98 -28.41
C ILE A 286 -33.32 7.91 -28.75
N LEU A 287 -32.51 8.20 -27.73
CA LEU A 287 -31.24 8.91 -27.87
C LEU A 287 -30.09 7.90 -27.96
N THR A 288 -28.99 8.30 -28.58
CA THR A 288 -27.81 7.42 -28.73
C THR A 288 -27.07 7.27 -27.41
N GLU A 289 -27.02 6.04 -26.91
CA GLU A 289 -26.17 5.68 -25.77
C GLU A 289 -24.77 5.31 -26.26
N MET A 290 -23.75 6.06 -25.85
CA MET A 290 -22.34 5.77 -26.14
C MET A 290 -21.60 5.28 -24.88
N PRO A 291 -21.57 3.98 -24.56
CA PRO A 291 -20.93 3.47 -23.33
C PRO A 291 -19.39 3.49 -23.40
N SER A 292 -18.82 3.58 -24.60
CA SER A 292 -17.39 3.64 -24.84
C SER A 292 -17.06 4.45 -26.09
N VAL A 293 -15.90 5.08 -26.13
CA VAL A 293 -15.43 5.86 -27.29
C VAL A 293 -13.96 5.57 -27.56
N ALA A 294 -13.63 5.30 -28.83
CA ALA A 294 -12.28 4.98 -29.27
C ALA A 294 -11.58 6.21 -29.87
N PHE A 295 -10.33 6.41 -29.48
CA PHE A 295 -9.43 7.41 -30.04
C PHE A 295 -8.20 6.71 -30.61
N LYS A 296 -7.77 7.12 -31.79
CA LYS A 296 -6.57 6.57 -32.44
C LYS A 296 -5.37 7.46 -32.18
N LEU A 297 -4.21 6.82 -32.07
CA LEU A 297 -2.92 7.49 -32.07
C LEU A 297 -2.47 7.69 -33.52
N ASP A 298 -1.80 8.81 -33.79
CA ASP A 298 -1.28 9.12 -35.14
C ASP A 298 -0.31 8.06 -35.67
N HIS A 299 0.45 7.45 -34.77
CA HIS A 299 1.36 6.34 -35.02
C HIS A 299 1.47 5.46 -33.76
N PRO A 300 1.92 4.20 -33.89
CA PRO A 300 2.17 3.34 -32.74
C PRO A 300 3.08 4.06 -31.74
N THR A 301 2.60 4.22 -30.50
CA THR A 301 3.26 5.02 -29.48
C THR A 301 3.45 4.18 -28.23
N LYS A 302 4.63 4.24 -27.63
CA LYS A 302 4.90 3.55 -26.37
C LYS A 302 4.14 4.26 -25.25
N LEU A 303 3.26 3.54 -24.58
CA LEU A 303 2.59 3.94 -23.36
C LEU A 303 3.06 3.04 -22.22
N GLU A 304 3.28 3.63 -21.04
CA GLU A 304 3.92 2.99 -19.90
C GLU A 304 2.99 3.04 -18.68
N PHE A 305 2.72 1.89 -18.06
CA PHE A 305 1.79 1.80 -16.94
C PHE A 305 2.39 1.05 -15.76
N PHE A 306 2.01 1.44 -14.56
CA PHE A 306 2.33 0.65 -13.38
C PHE A 306 1.63 -0.73 -13.44
N PRO A 307 2.29 -1.84 -13.06
CA PRO A 307 1.72 -3.19 -13.12
C PRO A 307 0.38 -3.36 -12.39
N ARG A 308 0.14 -2.58 -11.33
CA ARG A 308 -1.13 -2.61 -10.59
C ARG A 308 -2.31 -1.98 -11.36
N ASP A 309 -2.02 -1.11 -12.32
CA ASP A 309 -3.01 -0.24 -12.97
C ASP A 309 -3.48 -0.81 -14.31
N VAL A 310 -2.75 -1.77 -14.87
CA VAL A 310 -3.06 -2.42 -16.15
C VAL A 310 -3.13 -3.94 -16.01
N LYS A 311 -4.15 -4.52 -16.66
CA LYS A 311 -4.23 -5.94 -16.95
C LYS A 311 -3.72 -6.17 -18.36
N GLU A 312 -2.64 -6.90 -18.45
CA GLU A 312 -1.90 -7.16 -19.68
C GLU A 312 -2.66 -8.11 -20.62
N GLY A 313 -2.56 -7.85 -21.92
CA GLY A 313 -3.02 -8.74 -22.98
C GLY A 313 -2.22 -8.51 -24.25
N GLU A 314 -1.97 -9.57 -25.03
CA GLU A 314 -1.04 -9.54 -26.17
C GLU A 314 -1.39 -8.48 -27.22
N ALA A 315 -2.69 -8.31 -27.51
CA ALA A 315 -3.21 -7.37 -28.51
C ALA A 315 -4.07 -6.23 -27.90
N GLN A 316 -4.61 -6.45 -26.71
CA GLN A 316 -5.45 -5.49 -26.01
C GLN A 316 -5.22 -5.62 -24.50
N SER A 317 -4.73 -4.55 -23.90
CA SER A 317 -4.58 -4.42 -22.45
C SER A 317 -5.71 -3.56 -21.89
N ARG A 318 -5.94 -3.64 -20.57
CA ARG A 318 -7.07 -2.96 -19.92
C ARG A 318 -6.68 -2.31 -18.61
N LEU A 319 -7.03 -1.05 -18.40
CA LEU A 319 -6.87 -0.33 -17.13
C LEU A 319 -8.02 -0.65 -16.16
N ARG A 320 -7.87 -0.33 -14.88
CA ARG A 320 -8.88 -0.72 -13.86
C ARG A 320 -10.22 0.03 -13.96
N ASP A 321 -10.30 1.08 -14.76
CA ASP A 321 -11.55 1.81 -15.08
C ASP A 321 -12.25 1.24 -16.32
N GLU A 322 -11.77 0.11 -16.83
CA GLU A 322 -12.19 -0.55 -18.07
C GLU A 322 -11.78 0.18 -19.36
N THR A 323 -10.90 1.20 -19.29
CA THR A 323 -10.25 1.75 -20.49
C THR A 323 -9.40 0.67 -21.14
N THR A 324 -9.57 0.45 -22.44
CA THR A 324 -8.77 -0.53 -23.20
C THR A 324 -7.73 0.15 -24.07
N ILE A 325 -6.56 -0.48 -24.17
CA ILE A 325 -5.44 -0.01 -24.96
C ILE A 325 -5.13 -1.10 -25.98
N ASP A 326 -5.42 -0.81 -27.24
CA ASP A 326 -5.19 -1.71 -28.36
C ASP A 326 -3.77 -1.47 -28.90
N GLY A 327 -2.99 -2.54 -28.99
CA GLY A 327 -1.58 -2.42 -29.34
C GLY A 327 -0.80 -3.68 -29.02
N LYS A 328 0.50 -3.64 -29.29
CA LYS A 328 1.41 -4.75 -29.01
C LYS A 328 1.97 -4.59 -27.61
N LEU A 329 1.81 -5.61 -26.76
CA LEU A 329 2.51 -5.67 -25.48
C LEU A 329 4.02 -5.82 -25.75
N LEU A 330 4.83 -4.93 -25.17
CA LEU A 330 6.28 -4.99 -25.27
C LEU A 330 6.86 -5.82 -24.13
N GLU A 331 8.01 -6.45 -24.39
CA GLU A 331 8.76 -7.15 -23.36
C GLU A 331 9.13 -6.18 -22.24
N SER A 332 8.69 -6.51 -21.04
CA SER A 332 8.81 -5.65 -19.86
C SER A 332 8.97 -6.51 -18.61
N PRO A 333 10.07 -7.26 -18.46
CA PRO A 333 10.27 -8.13 -17.31
C PRO A 333 10.26 -7.34 -16.00
N MET A 334 9.94 -8.01 -14.91
CA MET A 334 10.12 -7.45 -13.58
C MET A 334 11.58 -7.60 -13.16
N VAL A 335 12.23 -6.46 -12.90
CA VAL A 335 13.62 -6.36 -12.47
C VAL A 335 13.68 -6.18 -10.95
N PHE A 336 14.54 -6.97 -10.32
CA PHE A 336 14.86 -6.87 -8.90
C PHE A 336 16.34 -6.52 -8.73
N HIS A 337 16.57 -5.44 -7.98
CA HIS A 337 17.91 -5.03 -7.55
C HIS A 337 18.17 -5.53 -6.13
N TYR A 338 19.39 -5.97 -5.84
CA TYR A 338 19.79 -6.46 -4.51
C TYR A 338 18.74 -7.40 -3.88
N VAL A 339 18.56 -8.57 -4.48
CA VAL A 339 17.62 -9.58 -3.95
C VAL A 339 18.05 -9.99 -2.55
N ASP A 340 17.22 -9.69 -1.56
CA ASP A 340 17.59 -9.79 -0.15
C ASP A 340 16.70 -10.74 0.64
N ALA A 341 15.67 -11.32 0.01
CA ALA A 341 15.04 -12.54 0.48
C ALA A 341 14.50 -13.41 -0.65
N LEU A 342 14.62 -14.73 -0.46
CA LEU A 342 13.92 -15.74 -1.24
C LEU A 342 13.09 -16.59 -0.29
N ASP A 343 11.79 -16.67 -0.53
CA ASP A 343 10.86 -17.38 0.35
C ASP A 343 10.05 -18.42 -0.43
N PHE A 344 10.37 -19.69 -0.14
CA PHE A 344 9.74 -20.85 -0.73
C PHE A 344 8.69 -21.49 0.18
N ARG A 345 8.33 -20.86 1.30
CA ARG A 345 7.37 -21.40 2.27
C ARG A 345 6.00 -21.65 1.64
N SER A 346 5.51 -20.75 0.80
CA SER A 346 4.22 -20.91 0.09
C SER A 346 4.22 -22.17 -0.77
N LEU A 347 5.29 -22.32 -1.57
CA LEU A 347 5.49 -23.44 -2.47
C LEU A 347 5.61 -24.74 -1.67
N ALA A 348 6.39 -24.73 -0.59
CA ALA A 348 6.54 -25.85 0.33
C ALA A 348 5.20 -26.26 1.00
N MET A 349 4.37 -25.30 1.43
CA MET A 349 3.05 -25.58 2.00
C MET A 349 2.14 -26.24 0.96
N LYS A 350 2.05 -25.65 -0.24
CA LYS A 350 1.27 -26.21 -1.35
C LYS A 350 1.74 -27.61 -1.76
N ALA A 351 3.04 -27.86 -1.71
CA ALA A 351 3.61 -29.19 -1.97
C ALA A 351 3.16 -30.19 -0.90
N LYS A 352 3.26 -29.84 0.40
CA LYS A 352 2.79 -30.68 1.50
C LYS A 352 1.30 -30.98 1.42
N ASP A 353 0.47 -29.98 1.09
CA ASP A 353 -0.98 -30.16 0.95
C ASP A 353 -1.34 -31.13 -0.19
N LYS A 354 -0.49 -31.20 -1.22
CA LYS A 354 -0.60 -32.16 -2.33
C LYS A 354 0.08 -33.50 -2.06
N GLY A 355 0.68 -33.70 -0.88
CA GLY A 355 1.45 -34.91 -0.54
C GLY A 355 2.76 -35.06 -1.32
N LEU A 356 3.30 -33.96 -1.86
CA LEU A 356 4.57 -33.91 -2.58
C LEU A 356 5.72 -33.53 -1.64
N ASP A 357 6.95 -33.91 -1.98
CA ASP A 357 8.14 -33.48 -1.25
C ASP A 357 8.42 -31.98 -1.52
N PRO A 358 8.40 -31.12 -0.48
CA PRO A 358 8.68 -29.69 -0.65
C PRO A 358 10.03 -29.40 -1.28
N MET A 359 11.09 -30.15 -0.95
CA MET A 359 12.42 -29.87 -1.47
C MET A 359 12.48 -30.13 -2.97
N ALA A 360 11.95 -31.26 -3.42
CA ALA A 360 11.85 -31.59 -4.84
C ALA A 360 10.99 -30.61 -5.63
N GLU A 361 9.90 -30.08 -5.06
CA GLU A 361 9.07 -29.07 -5.73
C GLU A 361 9.76 -27.70 -5.81
N ILE A 362 10.52 -27.31 -4.78
CA ILE A 362 11.32 -26.06 -4.82
C ILE A 362 12.38 -26.15 -5.91
N GLU A 363 13.07 -27.27 -6.06
CA GLU A 363 14.09 -27.46 -7.10
C GLU A 363 13.52 -27.39 -8.53
N LYS A 364 12.22 -27.59 -8.70
CA LYS A 364 11.52 -27.40 -9.99
C LYS A 364 11.08 -25.96 -10.24
N SER A 365 11.18 -25.07 -9.25
CA SER A 365 10.79 -23.67 -9.37
C SER A 365 11.52 -23.00 -10.54
N TRP A 366 10.82 -22.09 -11.22
CA TRP A 366 11.39 -21.39 -12.36
C TRP A 366 12.65 -20.61 -11.95
N ILE A 367 12.63 -19.93 -10.80
CA ILE A 367 13.72 -19.05 -10.37
C ILE A 367 15.03 -19.80 -10.10
N ILE A 368 14.95 -21.00 -9.53
CA ILE A 368 16.13 -21.84 -9.27
C ILE A 368 16.74 -22.35 -10.57
N ASN A 369 15.92 -22.57 -11.60
CA ASN A 369 16.38 -23.12 -12.86
C ASN A 369 16.84 -22.04 -13.87
N HIS A 370 16.48 -20.77 -13.65
CA HIS A 370 16.79 -19.67 -14.58
C HIS A 370 17.74 -18.61 -14.01
N SER A 371 18.06 -18.64 -12.71
CA SER A 371 19.09 -17.78 -12.11
C SER A 371 20.21 -18.62 -11.47
N PRO A 372 21.43 -18.65 -12.06
CA PRO A 372 22.57 -19.38 -11.51
C PRO A 372 22.95 -18.94 -10.10
N GLU A 373 22.88 -17.64 -9.81
CA GLU A 373 23.19 -17.06 -8.50
C GLU A 373 22.20 -17.52 -7.43
N ILE A 374 20.91 -17.52 -7.76
CA ILE A 374 19.85 -18.01 -6.86
C ILE A 374 19.99 -19.51 -6.65
N LYS A 375 20.31 -20.28 -7.70
CA LYS A 375 20.58 -21.71 -7.58
C LYS A 375 21.73 -21.98 -6.63
N GLU A 376 22.84 -21.26 -6.77
CA GLU A 376 23.99 -21.39 -5.88
C GLU A 376 23.64 -21.03 -4.43
N ALA A 377 22.85 -19.97 -4.22
CA ALA A 377 22.37 -19.59 -2.89
C ALA A 377 21.47 -20.68 -2.27
N TRP A 378 20.60 -21.30 -3.06
CA TRP A 378 19.75 -22.40 -2.62
C TRP A 378 20.55 -23.66 -2.25
N GLU A 379 21.54 -24.04 -3.06
CA GLU A 379 22.44 -25.17 -2.77
C GLU A 379 23.24 -24.93 -1.48
N TRP A 380 23.79 -23.74 -1.30
CA TRP A 380 24.46 -23.35 -0.06
C TRP A 380 23.51 -23.43 1.15
N HIS A 381 22.29 -22.92 1.01
CA HIS A 381 21.27 -22.93 2.07
C HIS A 381 20.90 -24.35 2.49
N LYS A 382 20.76 -25.30 1.55
CA LYS A 382 20.52 -26.72 1.86
C LYS A 382 21.61 -27.31 2.75
N VAL A 383 22.88 -27.03 2.42
CA VAL A 383 24.03 -27.51 3.21
C VAL A 383 24.01 -26.93 4.62
N GLU A 384 23.73 -25.63 4.75
CA GLU A 384 23.66 -24.98 6.07
C GLU A 384 22.46 -25.44 6.90
N ILE A 385 21.33 -25.79 6.27
CA ILE A 385 20.19 -26.37 6.97
C ILE A 385 20.47 -27.78 7.47
N ALA A 386 21.21 -28.60 6.71
CA ALA A 386 21.65 -29.90 7.20
C ALA A 386 22.54 -29.76 8.46
N LYS A 387 23.48 -28.80 8.47
CA LYS A 387 24.30 -28.50 9.65
C LYS A 387 23.45 -28.01 10.83
N LEU A 388 22.52 -27.09 10.57
CA LEU A 388 21.61 -26.56 11.58
C LEU A 388 20.74 -27.68 12.19
N GLU A 389 20.27 -28.64 11.39
CA GLU A 389 19.53 -29.80 11.90
C GLU A 389 20.35 -30.63 12.88
N GLU A 390 21.61 -30.90 12.57
CA GLU A 390 22.51 -31.65 13.46
C GLU A 390 22.77 -30.89 14.77
N GLU A 391 22.93 -29.57 14.71
CA GLU A 391 23.09 -28.73 15.89
C GLU A 391 21.83 -28.67 16.75
N LEU A 392 20.67 -28.48 16.13
CA LEU A 392 19.40 -28.34 16.85
C LEU A 392 18.92 -29.66 17.45
N LYS A 393 19.26 -30.80 16.85
CA LYS A 393 19.05 -32.13 17.45
C LYS A 393 19.71 -32.25 18.82
N LYS A 394 20.87 -31.62 19.03
CA LYS A 394 21.54 -31.58 20.36
C LYS A 394 20.68 -30.92 21.43
N ASN A 395 19.81 -29.98 21.02
CA ASN A 395 18.90 -29.24 21.90
C ASN A 395 17.44 -29.72 21.78
N SER A 396 17.19 -30.91 21.20
CA SER A 396 15.84 -31.45 20.97
C SER A 396 14.90 -30.48 20.22
N ARG A 397 15.45 -29.65 19.32
CA ARG A 397 14.70 -28.71 18.49
C ARG A 397 14.82 -29.13 17.03
N GLU A 398 13.76 -28.94 16.26
CA GLU A 398 13.83 -29.02 14.80
C GLU A 398 13.90 -27.62 14.20
N PRO A 399 14.54 -27.44 13.02
CA PRO A 399 14.46 -26.20 12.30
C PRO A 399 13.01 -25.82 12.01
N THR A 400 12.69 -24.57 12.29
CA THR A 400 11.41 -23.94 11.98
C THR A 400 11.16 -23.89 10.47
N PHE A 401 9.91 -23.73 10.08
CA PHE A 401 9.54 -23.65 8.66
C PHE A 401 10.23 -22.49 7.93
N THR A 402 10.43 -21.36 8.59
CA THR A 402 11.21 -20.23 8.07
C THR A 402 12.68 -20.58 7.88
N GLU A 403 13.33 -21.19 8.86
CA GLU A 403 14.73 -21.61 8.72
C GLU A 403 14.89 -22.54 7.50
N ARG A 404 13.97 -23.50 7.32
CA ARG A 404 14.05 -24.48 6.22
C ARG A 404 13.88 -23.90 4.82
N TYR A 405 12.92 -22.99 4.63
CA TYR A 405 12.44 -22.64 3.29
C TYR A 405 12.59 -21.16 2.93
N ARG A 406 13.24 -20.35 3.78
CA ARG A 406 13.53 -18.94 3.51
C ARG A 406 15.03 -18.66 3.61
N ILE A 407 15.54 -17.96 2.60
CA ILE A 407 16.86 -17.34 2.58
C ILE A 407 16.66 -15.86 2.85
N GLU A 408 17.31 -15.34 3.89
CA GLU A 408 17.30 -13.90 4.22
C GLU A 408 18.61 -13.22 3.82
N TRP A 409 18.65 -11.90 3.84
CA TRP A 409 19.84 -11.10 3.54
C TRP A 409 21.07 -11.53 4.35
N LYS A 410 20.86 -11.98 5.59
CA LYS A 410 21.93 -12.47 6.49
C LYS A 410 22.59 -13.72 5.95
N ASP A 411 21.81 -14.57 5.28
CA ASP A 411 22.26 -15.83 4.72
C ASP A 411 23.05 -15.56 3.43
N PHE A 412 22.59 -14.63 2.59
CA PHE A 412 23.34 -14.10 1.44
C PHE A 412 24.71 -13.52 1.83
N VAL A 413 24.74 -12.67 2.87
CA VAL A 413 25.98 -12.12 3.42
C VAL A 413 26.91 -13.22 3.94
N ALA A 414 26.40 -14.17 4.73
CA ALA A 414 27.20 -15.28 5.26
C ALA A 414 27.81 -16.13 4.14
N LYS A 415 27.04 -16.42 3.08
CA LYS A 415 27.53 -17.10 1.88
C LYS A 415 28.68 -16.34 1.23
N ALA A 416 28.53 -15.03 1.01
CA ALA A 416 29.56 -14.21 0.36
C ALA A 416 30.83 -14.08 1.20
N GLU A 417 30.69 -13.97 2.53
CA GLU A 417 31.82 -13.99 3.48
C GLU A 417 32.42 -15.39 3.69
N LYS A 418 31.83 -16.44 3.09
CA LYS A 418 32.21 -17.85 3.27
C LYS A 418 32.18 -18.30 4.74
N LYS A 419 31.23 -17.76 5.51
CA LYS A 419 30.99 -18.11 6.91
C LYS A 419 29.82 -19.08 7.06
N PRO A 420 29.82 -19.93 8.11
CA PRO A 420 28.63 -20.70 8.48
C PRO A 420 27.43 -19.79 8.74
N ARG A 421 26.22 -20.27 8.49
CA ARG A 421 24.97 -19.54 8.74
C ARG A 421 24.84 -19.06 10.20
N THR A 422 25.40 -19.83 11.12
CA THR A 422 25.36 -19.61 12.56
C THR A 422 26.43 -18.65 13.06
N GLU A 423 27.49 -18.42 12.27
CA GLU A 423 28.59 -17.53 12.64
C GLU A 423 28.30 -16.11 12.14
N ARG A 424 27.97 -15.21 13.08
CA ARG A 424 27.60 -13.83 12.76
C ARG A 424 28.34 -12.86 13.69
N ASP A 425 28.87 -11.78 13.13
CA ASP A 425 29.36 -10.65 13.93
C ASP A 425 28.15 -10.00 14.61
N GLY A 426 28.05 -10.16 15.93
CA GLY A 426 26.90 -9.70 16.71
C GLY A 426 26.71 -8.18 16.68
N VAL A 427 27.77 -7.41 16.50
CA VAL A 427 27.70 -5.93 16.46
C VAL A 427 27.19 -5.46 15.11
N VAL A 428 27.75 -6.00 14.02
CA VAL A 428 27.31 -5.69 12.66
C VAL A 428 25.86 -6.13 12.47
N LEU A 429 25.53 -7.35 12.90
CA LEU A 429 24.18 -7.90 12.80
C LEU A 429 23.17 -7.06 13.59
N ALA A 430 23.50 -6.60 14.80
CA ALA A 430 22.61 -5.76 15.58
C ALA A 430 22.36 -4.40 14.90
N LYS A 431 23.40 -3.80 14.30
CA LYS A 431 23.29 -2.56 13.53
C LYS A 431 22.41 -2.75 12.29
N GLU A 432 22.68 -3.77 11.48
CA GLU A 432 21.95 -4.03 10.24
C GLU A 432 20.51 -4.48 10.48
N GLN A 433 20.21 -5.11 11.62
CA GLN A 433 18.82 -5.36 12.03
C GLN A 433 18.04 -4.08 12.36
N ILE A 434 18.73 -2.99 12.72
CA ILE A 434 18.12 -1.69 13.01
C ILE A 434 18.02 -0.80 11.79
N PHE A 435 19.09 -0.73 11.00
CA PHE A 435 19.20 0.23 9.90
C PHE A 435 18.99 -0.40 8.52
N GLY A 436 18.82 -1.73 8.44
CA GLY A 436 18.95 -2.48 7.19
C GLY A 436 20.42 -2.85 6.92
N PRO A 437 20.68 -3.85 6.06
CA PRO A 437 22.04 -4.16 5.65
C PRO A 437 22.65 -2.99 4.86
N ASP A 438 23.97 -2.85 4.95
CA ASP A 438 24.71 -1.83 4.20
C ASP A 438 24.87 -2.28 2.74
N TYR A 439 23.83 -2.09 1.92
CA TYR A 439 23.78 -2.63 0.56
C TYR A 439 24.98 -2.18 -0.29
N GLU A 440 25.51 -0.96 -0.10
CA GLU A 440 26.69 -0.47 -0.83
C GLU A 440 27.97 -1.24 -0.45
N GLU A 441 28.24 -1.44 0.85
CA GLU A 441 29.40 -2.24 1.27
C GLU A 441 29.22 -3.72 0.92
N ARG A 442 28.00 -4.25 1.01
CA ARG A 442 27.68 -5.64 0.67
C ARG A 442 27.74 -5.91 -0.84
N ALA A 443 27.50 -4.91 -1.68
CA ALA A 443 27.69 -5.01 -3.13
C ALA A 443 29.16 -5.29 -3.50
N LYS A 444 30.13 -4.71 -2.78
CA LYS A 444 31.57 -4.92 -3.04
C LYS A 444 32.04 -6.37 -2.91
N ILE A 445 31.28 -7.20 -2.20
CA ILE A 445 31.54 -8.64 -2.04
C ILE A 445 30.54 -9.50 -2.83
N ASN A 446 29.74 -8.89 -3.71
CA ASN A 446 28.65 -9.53 -4.47
C ASN A 446 27.73 -10.35 -3.55
N ALA A 447 27.32 -9.77 -2.42
CA ALA A 447 26.53 -10.50 -1.42
C ALA A 447 25.15 -10.91 -1.94
N PHE A 448 24.53 -10.03 -2.72
CA PHE A 448 23.16 -10.19 -3.20
C PHE A 448 23.17 -10.42 -4.72
N PRO A 449 22.22 -11.21 -5.25
CA PRO A 449 21.92 -11.19 -6.68
C PRO A 449 21.52 -9.75 -7.07
N GLU A 450 22.36 -9.10 -7.87
CA GLU A 450 22.24 -7.67 -8.13
C GLU A 450 21.16 -7.35 -9.16
N HIS A 451 20.95 -8.23 -10.15
CA HIS A 451 20.00 -7.99 -11.23
C HIS A 451 19.28 -9.28 -11.60
N VAL A 452 18.04 -9.43 -11.13
CA VAL A 452 17.21 -10.59 -11.42
C VAL A 452 15.99 -10.16 -12.24
N GLU A 453 15.93 -10.61 -13.49
CA GLU A 453 14.83 -10.35 -14.40
C GLU A 453 13.86 -11.52 -14.40
N ILE A 454 12.57 -11.21 -14.26
CA ILE A 454 11.50 -12.19 -14.19
C ILE A 454 10.47 -11.88 -15.26
N PRO A 455 10.25 -12.78 -16.23
CA PRO A 455 9.22 -12.62 -17.24
C PRO A 455 7.84 -12.46 -16.60
N ARG A 456 7.01 -11.58 -17.16
CA ARG A 456 5.68 -11.28 -16.61
C ARG A 456 4.74 -12.49 -16.55
N GLU A 457 4.91 -13.43 -17.47
CA GLU A 457 4.20 -14.72 -17.45
C GLU A 457 4.45 -15.55 -16.18
N GLN A 458 5.60 -15.35 -15.51
CA GLN A 458 5.93 -16.01 -14.25
C GLN A 458 5.45 -15.23 -13.03
N VAL A 459 4.90 -14.03 -13.21
CA VAL A 459 4.44 -13.13 -12.15
C VAL A 459 2.97 -13.43 -11.83
N ALA A 460 2.70 -13.92 -10.61
CA ALA A 460 1.32 -14.06 -10.14
C ALA A 460 0.81 -12.79 -9.45
N PHE A 461 1.67 -12.12 -8.68
CA PHE A 461 1.32 -10.91 -7.96
C PHE A 461 2.58 -10.11 -7.60
N SER A 462 2.60 -8.83 -7.91
CA SER A 462 3.69 -7.92 -7.54
C SER A 462 3.20 -6.78 -6.65
N SER A 463 4.08 -6.31 -5.76
CA SER A 463 3.73 -5.27 -4.80
C SER A 463 4.95 -4.52 -4.32
N LYS A 464 4.80 -3.20 -4.13
CA LYS A 464 5.79 -2.36 -3.43
C LYS A 464 5.45 -2.30 -1.95
N PHE A 465 6.44 -2.07 -1.11
CA PHE A 465 6.25 -1.92 0.34
C PHE A 465 5.76 -0.50 0.68
N ALA A 466 4.70 -0.07 -0.02
CA ALA A 466 4.09 1.25 0.06
C ALA A 466 2.57 1.14 0.23
N PRO A 467 1.92 2.14 0.88
CA PRO A 467 0.50 2.10 1.20
C PRO A 467 -0.40 1.89 -0.02
N ALA A 468 -0.02 2.47 -1.16
CA ALA A 468 -0.85 2.45 -2.36
C ALA A 468 -0.78 1.12 -3.14
N TRP A 469 0.08 0.19 -2.74
CA TRP A 469 0.37 -1.05 -3.47
C TRP A 469 0.03 -2.32 -2.70
N ASN A 470 -0.22 -2.21 -1.40
CA ASN A 470 -0.42 -3.36 -0.54
C ASN A 470 -1.31 -3.02 0.65
N THR A 471 -2.35 -3.81 0.88
CA THR A 471 -3.28 -3.62 2.00
C THR A 471 -2.58 -3.75 3.36
N TYR A 472 -1.62 -4.68 3.50
CA TYR A 472 -0.84 -4.80 4.73
C TYR A 472 -0.07 -3.51 5.01
N TYR A 473 0.69 -3.02 4.02
CA TYR A 473 1.46 -1.80 4.19
C TYR A 473 0.56 -0.57 4.38
N ALA A 474 -0.60 -0.52 3.71
CA ALA A 474 -1.59 0.54 3.92
C ALA A 474 -2.00 0.63 5.39
N ILE A 475 -2.41 -0.50 5.97
CA ILE A 475 -2.85 -0.55 7.38
C ILE A 475 -1.69 -0.32 8.34
N TYR A 476 -0.52 -0.93 8.07
CA TYR A 476 0.72 -0.68 8.81
C TYR A 476 0.99 0.83 8.88
N PHE A 477 1.18 1.50 7.74
CA PHE A 477 1.50 2.92 7.68
C PHE A 477 0.40 3.81 8.26
N THR A 478 -0.87 3.47 8.09
CA THR A 478 -1.99 4.21 8.72
C THR A 478 -1.93 4.10 10.24
N MET A 479 -1.83 2.89 10.80
CA MET A 479 -1.85 2.67 12.24
C MET A 479 -0.60 3.23 12.92
N THR A 480 0.60 2.94 12.39
CA THR A 480 1.85 3.45 12.96
C THR A 480 2.04 4.93 12.67
N GLY A 481 1.52 5.44 11.55
CA GLY A 481 1.51 6.87 11.22
C GLY A 481 0.60 7.69 12.14
N LEU A 482 -0.64 7.22 12.38
CA LEU A 482 -1.53 7.84 13.37
C LEU A 482 -0.91 7.81 14.76
N HIS A 483 -0.32 6.69 15.17
CA HIS A 483 0.40 6.63 16.43
C HIS A 483 1.61 7.58 16.48
N GLY A 484 2.39 7.70 15.40
CA GLY A 484 3.47 8.68 15.30
C GLY A 484 2.99 10.13 15.44
N LEU A 485 1.85 10.48 14.86
CA LEU A 485 1.20 11.80 15.06
C LEU A 485 0.83 12.02 16.53
N HIS A 486 0.36 11.00 17.22
CA HIS A 486 0.09 11.06 18.66
C HIS A 486 1.36 11.29 19.48
N VAL A 487 2.45 10.57 19.17
CA VAL A 487 3.76 10.76 19.82
C VAL A 487 4.23 12.21 19.62
N ILE A 488 4.17 12.74 18.39
CA ILE A 488 4.54 14.12 18.09
C ILE A 488 3.67 15.10 18.89
N GLY A 489 2.33 14.95 18.85
CA GLY A 489 1.40 15.81 19.56
C GLY A 489 1.65 15.82 21.07
N GLY A 490 1.83 14.65 21.66
CA GLY A 490 2.19 14.51 23.07
C GLY A 490 3.53 15.15 23.39
N ALA A 491 4.54 14.95 22.55
CA ALA A 491 5.90 15.45 22.77
C ALA A 491 5.93 16.97 22.70
N LEU A 492 5.15 17.58 21.80
CA LEU A 492 4.99 19.04 21.71
C LEU A 492 4.35 19.62 22.98
N VAL A 493 3.32 18.96 23.52
CA VAL A 493 2.66 19.39 24.78
C VAL A 493 3.62 19.26 25.98
N LEU A 494 4.36 18.15 26.07
CA LEU A 494 5.35 17.93 27.13
C LEU A 494 6.53 18.89 27.02
N ALA A 495 7.01 19.16 25.81
CA ALA A 495 8.04 20.17 25.53
C ALA A 495 7.55 21.57 25.93
N TYR A 496 6.29 21.90 25.64
CA TYR A 496 5.70 23.16 26.09
C TYR A 496 5.75 23.29 27.63
N TYR A 497 5.44 22.23 28.37
CA TYR A 497 5.56 22.23 29.84
C TYR A 497 7.01 22.38 30.31
N LEU A 498 7.97 21.74 29.64
CA LEU A 498 9.39 21.86 29.97
C LEU A 498 9.92 23.29 29.78
N PHE A 499 9.66 23.89 28.61
CA PHE A 499 10.27 25.17 28.23
C PHE A 499 9.50 26.38 28.76
N PHE A 500 8.16 26.31 28.83
CA PHE A 500 7.31 27.44 29.22
C PHE A 500 6.64 27.27 30.59
N GLY A 501 6.75 26.10 31.24
CA GLY A 501 6.14 25.82 32.53
C GLY A 501 6.73 26.58 33.72
N LYS A 502 7.92 27.19 33.58
CA LYS A 502 8.64 27.82 34.70
C LYS A 502 7.83 28.94 35.37
N LYS A 503 7.20 29.82 34.58
CA LYS A 503 6.37 30.91 35.13
C LYS A 503 5.19 30.35 35.93
N MET A 504 4.56 29.30 35.39
CA MET A 504 3.42 28.65 36.04
C MET A 504 3.84 27.97 37.35
N TYR A 505 4.96 27.26 37.34
CA TYR A 505 5.53 26.61 38.52
C TYR A 505 5.85 27.60 39.65
N LEU A 506 6.44 28.76 39.31
CA LEU A 506 6.78 29.79 40.31
C LEU A 506 5.54 30.48 40.90
N SER A 507 4.47 30.66 40.11
CA SER A 507 3.23 31.24 40.60
C SER A 507 2.43 30.26 41.45
N ASN A 508 2.22 29.04 40.96
CA ASN A 508 1.57 27.97 41.70
C ASN A 508 2.04 26.59 41.17
N PRO A 509 2.89 25.87 41.92
CA PRO A 509 3.40 24.56 41.50
C PRO A 509 2.31 23.54 41.16
N GLU A 510 1.15 23.60 41.83
CA GLU A 510 0.03 22.67 41.62
C GLU A 510 -0.58 22.81 40.22
N TRP A 511 -0.56 24.01 39.64
CA TRP A 511 -1.10 24.22 38.30
C TRP A 511 -0.31 23.48 37.23
N LEU A 512 1.02 23.53 37.32
CA LEU A 512 1.86 22.79 36.39
C LEU A 512 1.77 21.29 36.66
N ALA A 513 1.78 20.87 37.93
CA ALA A 513 1.66 19.46 38.30
C ALA A 513 0.36 18.85 37.75
N ASN A 514 -0.78 19.52 37.89
CA ASN A 514 -2.06 19.04 37.37
C ASN A 514 -2.08 18.97 35.83
N ARG A 515 -1.44 19.91 35.13
CA ARG A 515 -1.33 19.87 33.66
C ARG A 515 -0.41 18.76 33.17
N VAL A 516 0.71 18.55 33.84
CA VAL A 516 1.63 17.44 33.56
C VAL A 516 0.96 16.10 33.85
N GLU A 517 0.09 16.00 34.86
CA GLU A 517 -0.73 14.81 35.09
C GLU A 517 -1.66 14.53 33.89
N ILE A 518 -2.38 15.54 33.41
CA ILE A 518 -3.31 15.39 32.26
C ILE A 518 -2.55 15.06 30.97
N GLY A 519 -1.47 15.78 30.68
CA GLY A 519 -0.61 15.47 29.52
C GLY A 519 0.09 14.11 29.66
N GLY A 520 0.39 13.70 30.90
CA GLY A 520 0.92 12.38 31.19
C GLY A 520 -0.07 11.26 30.94
N LEU A 521 -1.37 11.44 31.28
CA LEU A 521 -2.42 10.47 30.92
C LEU A 521 -2.49 10.24 29.41
N PHE A 522 -2.40 11.32 28.61
CA PHE A 522 -2.28 11.21 27.16
C PHE A 522 -1.03 10.42 26.76
N TRP A 523 0.14 10.76 27.32
CA TRP A 523 1.40 10.10 27.02
C TRP A 523 1.40 8.59 27.36
N HIS A 524 0.85 8.22 28.52
CA HIS A 524 0.71 6.81 28.91
C HIS A 524 -0.19 6.03 27.96
N PHE A 525 -1.21 6.68 27.39
CA PHE A 525 -2.06 6.06 26.39
C PHE A 525 -1.33 5.82 25.06
N VAL A 526 -0.47 6.75 24.64
CA VAL A 526 0.41 6.55 23.47
C VAL A 526 1.19 5.23 23.63
N ASP A 527 1.83 5.03 24.78
CA ASP A 527 2.60 3.81 25.05
C ASP A 527 1.72 2.55 25.08
N LEU A 528 0.52 2.65 25.65
CA LEU A 528 -0.45 1.55 25.66
C LEU A 528 -0.81 1.12 24.24
N VAL A 529 -1.11 2.07 23.34
CA VAL A 529 -1.40 1.77 21.94
C VAL A 529 -0.22 1.04 21.28
N TRP A 530 1.02 1.45 21.56
CA TRP A 530 2.21 0.79 21.02
C TRP A 530 2.39 -0.65 21.50
N ILE A 531 2.08 -0.92 22.78
CA ILE A 531 2.13 -2.28 23.36
C ILE A 531 1.21 -3.25 22.62
N PHE A 532 0.11 -2.78 22.02
CA PHE A 532 -0.75 -3.59 21.15
C PHE A 532 -0.29 -3.58 19.69
N LEU A 533 0.14 -2.43 19.15
CA LEU A 533 0.62 -2.31 17.77
C LEU A 533 1.82 -3.22 17.49
N PHE A 534 2.80 -3.25 18.41
CA PHE A 534 4.02 -4.01 18.20
C PHE A 534 3.75 -5.51 18.01
N PRO A 535 3.09 -6.24 18.92
CA PRO A 535 2.78 -7.65 18.71
C PRO A 535 1.90 -7.88 17.48
N LEU A 536 0.91 -7.01 17.26
CA LEU A 536 -0.04 -7.16 16.17
C LEU A 536 0.63 -7.10 14.78
N LEU A 537 1.57 -6.16 14.60
CA LEU A 537 2.23 -5.93 13.30
C LEU A 537 3.56 -6.68 13.15
N TYR A 538 4.32 -6.88 14.23
CA TYR A 538 5.67 -7.47 14.16
C TYR A 538 5.69 -8.97 14.44
N LEU A 539 4.69 -9.52 15.15
CA LEU A 539 4.73 -10.90 15.62
C LEU A 539 3.63 -11.80 15.00
N MET A 540 2.51 -11.24 14.53
CA MET A 540 1.43 -11.96 13.84
C MET A 540 1.51 -11.81 12.33
#